data_AF-A0A401LPN5-F1
#
_entry.id   AF-A0A401LPN5-F1
#
_cell.length_a   1.000
_cell.length_b   1.000
_cell.length_c   1.000
_cell.angle_alpha   90.00
_cell.angle_beta   90.00
_cell.angle_gamma   90.00
#
_symmetry.space_group_name_H-M   'P 1'
#
loop_
_entity.id
_entity.type
_entity.pdbx_description
1 polymer ?
#
loop_
_entity_poly.entity_id
_entity_poly.type
_entity_poly.pdbx_seq_one_letter_code
_entity_poly.pdbx_strand_id
1 'polypeptide(L)'
;MKKGTNTPFYIKAEDYDIDPFTVKDAHYAYIDSIYKVIINDAFGSYKGKMKGYELFIIISINSETGKISELYFDFPNQTPYTTVPVSVYREIETKLVGLKYTLTPLAKTLNYVYQWWAIEPK
;
A
#
# COMPACT_ATOMS: atom_id res chain seq x y z
N MET A 1 5.96 -13.07 -7.98
CA MET A 1 6.41 -14.10 -8.94
C MET A 1 6.90 -13.45 -10.21
N LYS A 2 7.87 -14.06 -10.92
CA LYS A 2 8.28 -13.62 -12.26
C LYS A 2 7.19 -13.95 -13.29
N LYS A 3 7.00 -13.06 -14.27
CA LYS A 3 6.03 -13.24 -15.35
C LYS A 3 6.30 -14.51 -16.13
N GLY A 4 5.24 -15.28 -16.36
CA GLY A 4 5.26 -16.47 -17.21
C GLY A 4 6.05 -17.67 -16.69
N THR A 5 6.62 -17.62 -15.48
CA THR A 5 7.52 -18.71 -15.01
C THR A 5 6.97 -19.49 -13.82
N ASN A 6 5.83 -19.07 -13.22
CA ASN A 6 5.31 -19.57 -11.94
C ASN A 6 6.37 -19.66 -10.82
N THR A 7 7.48 -18.95 -10.97
CA THR A 7 8.59 -18.98 -10.02
C THR A 7 8.41 -17.84 -9.04
N PRO A 8 8.42 -18.12 -7.72
CA PRO A 8 8.52 -17.08 -6.71
C PRO A 8 9.72 -16.18 -6.98
N PHE A 9 9.53 -14.88 -6.72
CA PHE A 9 10.61 -13.90 -6.77
C PHE A 9 10.70 -13.30 -5.38
N TYR A 10 11.87 -13.43 -4.77
CA TYR A 10 12.18 -12.87 -3.47
C TYR A 10 13.28 -11.84 -3.65
N ILE A 11 13.14 -10.71 -2.97
CA ILE A 11 14.24 -9.80 -2.73
C ILE A 11 14.79 -10.09 -1.35
N LYS A 12 16.10 -9.92 -1.18
CA LYS A 12 16.65 -9.76 0.15
C LYS A 12 16.81 -8.27 0.40
N ALA A 13 16.35 -7.80 1.56
CA ALA A 13 16.44 -6.39 1.90
C ALA A 13 17.90 -5.88 1.91
N GLU A 14 18.85 -6.77 2.24
CA GLU A 14 20.29 -6.50 2.21
C GLU A 14 20.85 -6.21 0.80
N ASP A 15 20.18 -6.64 -0.26
CA ASP A 15 20.64 -6.45 -1.64
C ASP A 15 20.31 -5.05 -2.18
N TYR A 16 19.53 -4.24 -1.43
CA TYR A 16 19.01 -2.96 -1.91
C TYR A 16 19.01 -1.88 -0.81
N ASP A 17 19.75 -0.79 -1.04
CA ASP A 17 19.74 0.39 -0.17
C ASP A 17 18.42 1.18 -0.21
N ILE A 18 17.61 0.96 -1.25
CA ILE A 18 16.32 1.63 -1.51
C ILE A 18 15.29 0.63 -2.04
N ASP A 19 14.00 0.97 -1.98
CA ASP A 19 12.93 0.17 -2.61
C ASP A 19 13.28 -0.14 -4.08
N PRO A 20 13.45 -1.43 -4.46
CA PRO A 20 13.87 -1.80 -5.80
C PRO A 20 12.74 -1.77 -6.83
N PHE A 21 11.49 -1.52 -6.41
CA PHE A 21 10.33 -1.65 -7.28
C PHE A 21 9.79 -0.33 -7.82
N THR A 22 9.89 0.74 -7.05
CA THR A 22 9.41 2.08 -7.45
C THR A 22 10.54 3.08 -7.57
N VAL A 23 10.37 4.04 -8.48
CA VAL A 23 11.30 5.17 -8.63
C VAL A 23 10.87 6.26 -7.66
N LYS A 24 11.82 6.80 -6.88
CA LYS A 24 11.61 7.94 -5.97
C LYS A 24 11.48 9.26 -6.75
N ASP A 25 10.39 9.41 -7.49
CA ASP A 25 10.06 10.59 -8.29
C ASP A 25 8.87 11.37 -7.70
N ALA A 26 8.35 12.33 -8.47
CA ALA A 26 7.20 13.14 -8.06
C ALA A 26 5.92 12.31 -7.86
N HIS A 27 5.74 11.20 -8.60
CA HIS A 27 4.60 10.31 -8.40
C HIS A 27 4.70 9.58 -7.07
N TYR A 28 5.89 9.07 -6.73
CA TYR A 28 6.14 8.48 -5.42
C TYR A 28 5.87 9.48 -4.29
N ALA A 29 6.43 10.68 -4.38
CA ALA A 29 6.26 11.72 -3.35
C ALA A 29 4.79 12.13 -3.19
N TYR A 30 4.05 12.24 -4.30
CA TYR A 30 2.62 12.50 -4.26
C TYR A 30 1.85 11.39 -3.55
N ILE A 31 2.13 10.12 -3.89
CA ILE A 31 1.41 8.99 -3.28
C ILE A 31 1.75 8.86 -1.79
N ASP A 32 3.02 9.00 -1.40
CA ASP A 32 3.46 9.01 0.02
C ASP A 32 2.81 10.15 0.84
N SER A 33 2.49 11.26 0.20
CA SER A 33 1.78 12.37 0.84
C SER A 33 0.27 12.12 0.92
N ILE A 34 -0.36 11.78 -0.20
CA ILE A 34 -1.82 11.72 -0.30
C ILE A 34 -2.40 10.53 0.47
N TYR A 35 -1.69 9.40 0.59
CA TYR A 35 -2.22 8.25 1.32
C TYR A 35 -2.45 8.59 2.80
N LYS A 36 -1.49 9.28 3.45
CA LYS A 36 -1.62 9.75 4.84
C LYS A 36 -2.85 10.64 5.00
N VAL A 37 -3.09 11.55 4.06
CA VAL A 37 -4.25 12.44 4.07
C VAL A 37 -5.55 11.65 3.97
N ILE A 38 -5.65 10.76 2.97
CA ILE A 38 -6.84 9.93 2.73
C ILE A 38 -7.19 9.09 3.96
N ILE A 39 -6.20 8.48 4.60
CA ILE A 39 -6.43 7.61 5.75
C ILE A 39 -6.83 8.41 6.98
N ASN A 40 -6.13 9.50 7.28
CA ASN A 40 -6.48 10.34 8.45
C ASN A 40 -7.86 10.98 8.30
N ASP A 41 -8.28 11.30 7.07
CA ASP A 41 -9.62 11.80 6.74
C ASP A 41 -10.68 10.72 6.99
N ALA A 42 -10.51 9.54 6.41
CA ALA A 42 -11.45 8.42 6.55
C ALA A 42 -11.60 7.94 8.01
N PHE A 43 -10.49 7.92 8.76
CA PHE A 43 -10.50 7.58 10.19
C PHE A 43 -10.77 8.78 11.10
N GLY A 44 -11.19 9.93 10.57
CA GLY A 44 -11.36 11.17 11.32
C GLY A 44 -12.23 11.05 12.57
N SER A 45 -13.32 10.29 12.47
CA SER A 45 -14.23 10.01 13.61
C SER A 45 -13.69 8.99 14.62
N TYR A 46 -12.51 8.42 14.37
CA TYR A 46 -11.92 7.31 15.14
C TYR A 46 -10.53 7.62 15.72
N LYS A 47 -9.96 8.80 15.45
CA LYS A 47 -8.58 9.21 15.81
C LYS A 47 -8.15 8.87 17.24
N GLY A 48 -9.03 9.04 18.23
CA GLY A 48 -8.73 8.68 19.63
C GLY A 48 -8.73 7.19 19.93
N LYS A 49 -9.54 6.41 19.20
CA LYS A 49 -9.65 4.95 19.39
C LYS A 49 -8.47 4.20 18.79
N MET A 50 -7.89 4.73 17.71
CA MET A 50 -6.81 4.08 16.95
C MET A 50 -5.42 4.32 17.55
N LYS A 51 -5.29 5.21 18.54
CA LYS A 51 -4.02 5.57 19.16
C LYS A 51 -3.29 4.33 19.71
N GLY A 52 -2.02 4.17 19.33
CA GLY A 52 -1.19 3.03 19.75
C GLY A 52 -1.43 1.74 18.96
N TYR A 53 -2.24 1.78 17.91
CA TYR A 53 -2.46 0.66 16.99
C TYR A 53 -2.04 1.03 15.58
N GLU A 54 -1.42 0.10 14.87
CA GLU A 54 -1.04 0.26 13.47
C GLU A 54 -2.03 -0.48 12.56
N LEU A 55 -2.42 0.19 11.49
CA LEU A 55 -3.10 -0.39 10.35
C LEU A 55 -2.05 -0.70 9.27
N PHE A 56 -1.99 -1.96 8.84
CA PHE A 56 -1.18 -2.32 7.68
C PHE A 56 -2.01 -2.15 6.42
N ILE A 57 -1.47 -1.38 5.49
CA ILE A 57 -2.08 -1.11 4.19
C ILE A 57 -1.19 -1.74 3.14
N ILE A 58 -1.76 -2.66 2.39
CA ILE A 58 -1.07 -3.48 1.42
C ILE A 58 -1.63 -3.15 0.04
N ILE A 59 -0.76 -2.81 -0.90
CA ILE A 59 -1.14 -2.52 -2.28
C ILE A 59 -0.57 -3.57 -3.23
N SER A 60 -1.39 -3.96 -4.19
CA SER A 60 -0.91 -4.63 -5.39
C SER A 60 -0.86 -3.63 -6.53
N ILE A 61 0.32 -3.50 -7.13
CA ILE A 61 0.57 -2.58 -8.24
C ILE A 61 0.72 -3.43 -9.50
N ASN A 62 -0.08 -3.11 -10.52
CA ASN A 62 0.01 -3.74 -11.82
C ASN A 62 1.38 -3.39 -12.45
N SER A 63 2.17 -4.44 -12.73
CA SER A 63 3.56 -4.30 -13.19
C SER A 63 3.71 -3.73 -14.61
N GLU A 64 2.61 -3.65 -15.37
CA GLU A 64 2.60 -3.10 -16.73
C GLU A 64 2.29 -1.60 -16.74
N THR A 65 1.34 -1.21 -15.90
CA THR A 65 0.79 0.14 -15.89
C THR A 65 1.32 1.00 -14.76
N GLY A 66 1.89 0.40 -13.71
CA GLY A 66 2.28 1.07 -12.47
C GLY A 66 1.10 1.50 -11.59
N LYS A 67 -0.14 1.17 -11.98
CA LYS A 67 -1.33 1.54 -11.21
C LYS A 67 -1.56 0.58 -10.05
N ILE A 68 -1.97 1.11 -8.90
CA ILE A 68 -2.54 0.32 -7.81
C ILE A 68 -3.81 -0.34 -8.35
N SER A 69 -3.82 -1.67 -8.39
CA SER A 69 -4.96 -2.46 -8.86
C SER A 69 -5.85 -2.94 -7.72
N GLU A 70 -5.25 -3.23 -6.56
CA GLU A 70 -5.95 -3.78 -5.40
C GLU A 70 -5.34 -3.22 -4.11
N LEU A 71 -6.17 -3.14 -3.07
CA LEU A 71 -5.82 -2.67 -1.73
C LEU A 71 -6.33 -3.67 -0.70
N TYR A 72 -5.49 -4.02 0.27
CA TYR A 72 -5.82 -4.88 1.39
C TYR A 72 -5.47 -4.18 2.70
N PHE A 73 -6.22 -4.48 3.74
CA PHE A 73 -5.97 -4.03 5.10
C PHE A 73 -5.67 -5.24 5.97
N ASP A 74 -4.62 -5.15 6.77
CA ASP A 74 -4.27 -6.18 7.75
C ASP A 74 -4.12 -5.54 9.12
N PHE A 75 -4.67 -6.21 10.13
CA PHE A 75 -4.65 -5.78 11.52
C PHE A 75 -5.10 -6.94 12.44
N PRO A 76 -4.53 -7.07 13.65
CA PRO A 76 -4.95 -8.10 14.61
C PRO A 76 -6.41 -7.94 15.05
N ASN A 77 -7.06 -9.05 15.39
CA ASN A 77 -8.46 -9.07 15.83
C ASN A 77 -8.71 -8.32 17.16
N GLN A 78 -7.67 -8.06 17.95
CA GLN A 78 -7.74 -7.34 19.22
C GLN A 78 -7.64 -5.81 19.04
N THR A 79 -7.50 -5.34 17.80
CA THR A 79 -7.39 -3.91 17.51
C THR A 79 -8.76 -3.25 17.33
N PRO A 80 -8.87 -1.94 17.60
CA PRO A 80 -10.09 -1.16 17.37
C PRO A 80 -10.57 -1.16 15.91
N TYR A 81 -9.69 -1.46 14.96
CA TYR A 81 -10.00 -1.58 13.53
C TYR A 81 -11.11 -2.61 13.25
N THR A 82 -11.20 -3.69 14.03
CA THR A 82 -12.27 -4.70 13.87
C THR A 82 -13.69 -4.15 14.04
N THR A 83 -13.85 -3.00 14.70
CA THR A 83 -15.16 -2.37 14.96
C THR A 83 -15.51 -1.28 13.96
N VAL A 84 -14.59 -0.96 13.04
CA VAL A 84 -14.78 0.12 12.06
C VAL A 84 -15.65 -0.41 10.91
N PRO A 85 -16.68 0.35 10.48
CA PRO A 85 -17.52 -0.05 9.36
C PRO A 85 -16.71 -0.26 8.08
N VAL A 86 -17.04 -1.31 7.32
CA VAL A 86 -16.41 -1.63 6.01
C VAL A 86 -16.42 -0.44 5.04
N SER A 87 -17.41 0.45 5.14
CA SER A 87 -17.49 1.65 4.30
C SER A 87 -16.29 2.59 4.45
N VAL A 88 -15.66 2.67 5.63
CA VAL A 88 -14.46 3.50 5.87
C VAL A 88 -13.28 2.95 5.07
N TYR A 89 -13.09 1.64 5.09
CA TYR A 89 -12.06 0.96 4.30
C TYR A 89 -12.32 1.09 2.80
N ARG A 90 -13.59 0.98 2.39
CA ARG A 90 -14.01 1.15 1.00
C ARG A 90 -13.75 2.57 0.50
N GLU A 91 -13.96 3.59 1.33
CA GLU A 91 -13.65 4.98 0.99
C GLU A 91 -12.16 5.14 0.67
N ILE A 92 -11.28 4.61 1.52
CA ILE A 92 -9.83 4.63 1.31
C ILE A 92 -9.46 3.91 0.00
N GLU A 93 -10.00 2.71 -0.22
CA GLU A 93 -9.78 1.94 -1.45
C GLU A 93 -10.15 2.76 -2.69
N THR A 94 -11.33 3.38 -2.73
CA THR A 94 -11.77 4.16 -3.90
C THR A 94 -10.90 5.38 -4.19
N LYS A 95 -10.25 5.95 -3.17
CA LYS A 95 -9.36 7.11 -3.31
C LYS A 95 -7.93 6.70 -3.70
N LEU A 96 -7.49 5.48 -3.39
CA LEU A 96 -6.13 5.00 -3.65
C LEU A 96 -5.98 4.13 -4.91
N VAL A 97 -6.96 3.27 -5.20
CA VAL A 97 -6.92 2.42 -6.39
C VAL A 97 -6.88 3.29 -7.65
N GLY A 98 -5.99 2.93 -8.58
CA GLY A 98 -5.77 3.69 -9.81
C GLY A 98 -4.67 4.75 -9.74
N LEU A 99 -4.23 5.15 -8.54
CA LEU A 99 -2.99 5.94 -8.40
C LEU A 99 -1.81 5.18 -9.00
N LYS A 100 -0.86 5.91 -9.59
CA LYS A 100 0.18 5.33 -10.44
C LYS A 100 1.57 5.67 -9.94
N TYR A 101 2.37 4.64 -9.68
CA TYR A 101 3.80 4.72 -9.46
C TYR A 101 4.57 4.62 -10.78
N THR A 102 5.76 5.21 -10.80
CA THR A 102 6.78 4.88 -11.80
C THR A 102 7.52 3.63 -11.34
N LEU A 103 7.46 2.57 -12.15
CA LEU A 103 8.09 1.28 -11.84
C LEU A 103 9.50 1.17 -12.41
N THR A 104 10.38 0.51 -11.67
CA THR A 104 11.72 0.12 -12.15
C THR A 104 11.65 -0.97 -13.23
N PRO A 105 12.72 -1.17 -14.02
CA PRO A 105 12.77 -2.29 -14.98
C PRO A 105 12.55 -3.65 -14.32
N LEU A 106 13.09 -3.86 -13.10
CA LEU A 106 12.92 -5.10 -12.34
C LEU A 106 11.44 -5.35 -12.02
N ALA A 107 10.73 -4.36 -11.49
CA ALA A 107 9.31 -4.46 -11.15
C ALA A 107 8.45 -4.91 -12.34
N LYS A 108 8.77 -4.46 -13.55
CA LYS A 108 8.04 -4.82 -14.78
C LYS A 108 8.16 -6.30 -15.16
N THR A 109 9.16 -7.00 -14.62
CA THR A 109 9.35 -8.46 -14.82
C THR A 109 8.48 -9.32 -13.91
N LEU A 110 7.77 -8.72 -12.95
CA LEU A 110 6.96 -9.43 -11.95
C LEU A 110 5.48 -9.46 -12.38
N ASN A 111 4.71 -10.45 -11.92
CA ASN A 111 3.26 -10.49 -12.18
C ASN A 111 2.55 -9.23 -11.66
N TYR A 112 2.92 -8.80 -10.46
CA TYR A 112 2.53 -7.56 -9.81
C TYR A 112 3.63 -7.19 -8.81
N VAL A 113 3.63 -5.94 -8.38
CA VAL A 113 4.46 -5.49 -7.25
C VAL A 113 3.59 -5.47 -6.01
N TYR A 114 4.09 -6.07 -4.93
CA TYR A 114 3.46 -6.07 -3.61
C TYR A 114 4.21 -5.08 -2.72
N GLN A 115 3.50 -4.11 -2.15
CA GLN A 115 4.06 -3.16 -1.18
C GLN A 115 3.13 -3.01 0.02
N TRP A 116 3.70 -2.67 1.17
CA TRP A 116 2.93 -2.45 2.38
C TRP A 116 3.49 -1.29 3.19
N TRP A 117 2.62 -0.65 3.96
CA TRP A 117 2.94 0.45 4.87
C TRP A 117 2.21 0.24 6.18
N ALA A 118 2.84 0.57 7.30
CA ALA A 118 2.18 0.69 8.59
C ALA A 118 1.81 2.17 8.83
N ILE A 119 0.62 2.41 9.37
CA ILE A 119 0.19 3.75 9.78
C ILE A 119 -0.67 3.68 11.04
N GLU A 120 -0.41 4.58 11.97
CA GLU A 120 -1.37 4.95 13.02
C GLU A 120 -2.18 6.15 12.51
N PRO A 121 -3.49 6.02 12.23
CA PRO A 121 -4.32 7.14 11.82
C PRO A 121 -4.42 8.19 12.92
N LYS A 122 -4.13 9.45 12.58
CA LYS A 122 -4.05 10.60 13.49
C LYS A 122 -5.26 11.49 13.42
#